data_AF-A0A920URJ7-F1
#
_entry.id   AF-A0A920URJ7-F1
#
_cell.length_a   1.000
_cell.length_b   1.000
_cell.length_c   1.000
_cell.angle_alpha   90.00
_cell.angle_beta   90.00
_cell.angle_gamma   90.00
#
_symmetry.space_group_name_H-M   'P 1'
#
loop_
_entity.id
_entity.type
_entity.pdbx_description
1 polymer ?
#
loop_
_entity_poly.entity_id
_entity_poly.type
_entity_poly.pdbx_seq_one_letter_code
_entity_poly.pdbx_strand_id
1 'polypeptide(L)' 'MNEAGDIQIPVEEGVYRSDDIHGDLGSVINGKIAGRQNDEEITLFKSVGLAIQDISCASLVYEQAKEQGVGLEFDFTL' A
#
# COMPACT_ATOMS: atom_id res chain seq x y z
N MET A 1 -7.27 -12.25 -0.94
CA MET A 1 -8.34 -11.53 -0.23
C MET A 1 -8.42 -11.88 1.26
N ASN A 2 -7.66 -12.86 1.76
CA ASN A 2 -7.84 -13.49 3.07
C ASN A 2 -7.66 -12.58 4.31
N GLU A 3 -7.22 -11.33 4.12
CA GLU A 3 -6.96 -10.37 5.21
C GLU A 3 -7.84 -9.12 5.09
N ALA A 4 -8.65 -9.01 4.04
CA ALA A 4 -9.50 -7.86 3.76
C ALA A 4 -10.98 -8.21 3.99
N GLY A 5 -11.35 -8.49 5.24
CA GLY A 5 -12.72 -8.91 5.60
C GLY A 5 -13.81 -7.92 5.17
N ASP A 6 -13.51 -6.62 5.19
CA ASP A 6 -14.39 -5.54 4.74
C ASP A 6 -14.67 -5.54 3.21
N ILE A 7 -13.86 -6.24 2.42
CA ILE A 7 -14.12 -6.48 0.99
C ILE A 7 -14.61 -7.91 0.76
N GLN A 8 -13.99 -8.89 1.43
CA GLN A 8 -14.30 -10.30 1.26
C GLN A 8 -15.74 -10.63 1.65
N ILE A 9 -16.21 -10.15 2.81
CA ILE A 9 -17.55 -10.46 3.31
C ILE A 9 -18.64 -9.94 2.36
N PRO A 10 -18.64 -8.64 1.92
CA PRO A 10 -19.63 -8.16 0.96
C PRO A 10 -19.59 -8.89 -0.41
N VAL A 11 -18.42 -9.39 -0.83
CA VAL A 11 -18.29 -10.21 -2.03
C VAL A 11 -18.94 -11.58 -1.86
N GLU A 12 -18.68 -12.23 -0.73
CA GLU A 12 -19.29 -13.53 -0.39
C GLU A 12 -20.81 -13.43 -0.21
N GLU A 13 -21.30 -12.32 0.34
CA GLU A 13 -22.73 -12.01 0.47
C GLU A 13 -23.39 -11.59 -0.85
N GLY A 14 -22.61 -11.38 -1.92
CA GLY A 14 -23.12 -10.99 -3.24
C GLY A 14 -23.56 -9.52 -3.35
N VAL A 15 -23.20 -8.68 -2.38
CA VAL A 15 -23.53 -7.24 -2.35
C VAL A 15 -22.56 -6.43 -3.22
N TYR A 16 -21.37 -6.96 -3.47
CA TYR A 16 -20.31 -6.34 -4.27
C TYR A 16 -19.62 -7.42 -5.11
N ARG A 17 -19.20 -7.14 -6.35
CA ARG A 17 -18.45 -8.12 -7.15
C ARG A 17 -16.96 -7.81 -7.11
N SER A 18 -16.13 -8.85 -7.09
CA SER A 18 -14.67 -8.67 -7.22
C SER A 18 -14.28 -7.92 -8.50
N ASP A 19 -15.07 -8.07 -9.57
CA ASP A 19 -14.87 -7.38 -10.85
C ASP A 19 -15.18 -5.87 -10.77
N ASP A 20 -15.90 -5.42 -9.73
CA ASP A 20 -16.21 -4.01 -9.51
C ASP A 20 -15.02 -3.26 -8.86
N ILE A 21 -13.91 -3.95 -8.57
CA ILE A 21 -12.67 -3.34 -8.07
C ILE A 21 -11.96 -2.68 -9.26
N HIS A 22 -11.90 -1.34 -9.24
CA HIS A 22 -11.29 -0.54 -10.30
C HIS A 22 -9.82 -0.89 -10.59
N GLY A 23 -9.07 -1.26 -9.55
CA GLY A 23 -7.71 -1.77 -9.67
C GLY A 23 -6.87 -1.52 -8.41
N ASP A 24 -5.55 -1.64 -8.55
CA ASP A 24 -4.59 -1.45 -7.47
C ASP A 24 -3.92 -0.06 -7.50
N LEU A 25 -3.39 0.36 -6.34
CA LEU A 25 -2.73 1.65 -6.18
C LEU A 25 -1.51 1.83 -7.11
N GLY A 26 -0.76 0.76 -7.38
CA GLY A 26 0.40 0.82 -8.28
C GLY A 26 -0.01 1.08 -9.72
N SER A 27 -1.12 0.51 -10.17
CA SER A 27 -1.70 0.79 -11.49
C SER A 27 -2.15 2.25 -11.63
N VAL A 28 -2.71 2.85 -10.58
CA VAL A 28 -3.04 4.29 -10.55
C VAL A 28 -1.78 5.16 -10.61
N ILE A 29 -0.79 4.89 -9.74
CA ILE A 29 0.47 5.65 -9.66
C ILE A 29 1.23 5.63 -10.99
N ASN A 30 1.23 4.48 -11.67
CA ASN A 30 1.91 4.32 -12.95
C ASN A 30 1.07 4.78 -14.16
N GLY A 31 -0.12 5.37 -13.95
CA GLY A 31 -0.99 5.87 -15.02
C GLY A 31 -1.59 4.78 -15.92
N LYS A 32 -1.59 3.51 -15.47
CA LYS A 32 -2.19 2.39 -16.21
C LYS A 32 -3.72 2.43 -16.14
N ILE A 33 -4.25 2.91 -15.03
CA ILE A 33 -5.68 3.19 -14.83
C ILE A 33 -5.83 4.61 -14.29
N ALA A 34 -6.95 5.26 -14.59
CA ALA A 34 -7.24 6.59 -14.05
C ALA A 34 -7.46 6.52 -12.52
N GLY A 35 -7.07 7.57 -11.81
CA GLY A 35 -7.53 7.79 -10.43
C GLY A 35 -8.94 8.39 -10.42
N ARG A 36 -9.22 9.23 -9.43
CA ARG A 36 -10.42 10.08 -9.40
C ARG A 36 -10.48 10.97 -10.65
N GLN A 37 -11.63 11.04 -11.31
CA GLN A 37 -11.80 11.76 -12.57
C GLN A 37 -12.65 13.03 -12.44
N ASN A 38 -13.46 13.15 -11.39
CA ASN A 38 -14.27 14.35 -11.11
C ASN A 38 -14.64 14.47 -9.62
N ASP A 39 -15.26 15.59 -9.26
CA ASP A 39 -15.63 15.92 -7.87
C ASP A 39 -16.91 15.21 -7.39
N GLU A 40 -17.68 14.58 -8.27
CA GLU A 40 -18.91 13.86 -7.93
C GLU A 40 -18.64 12.40 -7.51
N GLU A 41 -17.47 11.85 -7.88
CA GLU A 41 -17.08 10.48 -7.54
C GLU A 41 -16.87 10.27 -6.04
N ILE A 42 -17.29 9.12 -5.53
CA ILE A 42 -16.88 8.64 -4.21
C ILE A 42 -15.87 7.52 -4.43
N THR A 43 -14.64 7.70 -3.96
CA THR A 43 -13.55 6.72 -4.13
C THR A 43 -13.15 6.14 -2.78
N LEU A 44 -13.03 4.81 -2.70
CA LEU A 44 -12.50 4.12 -1.52
C LEU A 44 -11.16 3.47 -1.88
N PHE A 45 -10.12 3.83 -1.13
CA PHE A 45 -8.87 3.06 -1.14
C PHE A 45 -8.84 2.18 0.11
N LYS A 46 -8.64 0.88 -0.09
CA LYS A 46 -8.46 -0.09 1.00
C LYS A 46 -7.12 -0.79 0.85
N SER A 47 -6.40 -0.92 1.97
CA SER A 47 -5.16 -1.68 2.09
C SER A 47 -5.18 -2.55 3.34
N VAL A 48 -4.46 -3.66 3.31
CA VAL A 48 -4.12 -4.48 4.48
C VAL A 48 -2.66 -4.27 4.94
N GLY A 49 -1.89 -3.46 4.19
CA GLY A 49 -0.45 -3.28 4.35
C GLY A 49 0.36 -4.21 3.45
N LEU A 50 1.51 -3.75 2.97
CA LEU A 50 2.46 -4.56 2.20
C LEU A 50 3.87 -4.34 2.75
N ALA A 51 4.57 -5.42 3.10
CA ALA A 51 5.94 -5.36 3.65
C ALA A 51 6.93 -4.55 2.79
N ILE A 52 6.73 -4.50 1.47
CA ILE A 52 7.55 -3.70 0.56
C ILE A 52 7.49 -2.20 0.86
N GLN A 53 6.36 -1.70 1.37
CA GLN A 53 6.18 -0.31 1.75
C GLN A 53 7.06 0.02 2.96
N ASP A 54 7.10 -0.87 3.94
CA ASP A 54 7.94 -0.74 5.14
C ASP A 54 9.42 -0.75 4.78
N ILE A 55 9.86 -1.74 4.00
CA ILE A 55 11.27 -1.89 3.61
C ILE A 55 11.73 -0.75 2.69
N SER A 56 10.88 -0.30 1.76
CA SER A 56 11.20 0.86 0.91
C SER A 56 11.39 2.13 1.74
N CYS A 57 10.54 2.36 2.74
CA CYS A 57 10.66 3.50 3.65
C CYS A 57 11.93 3.37 4.54
N ALA A 58 12.14 2.19 5.13
CA ALA A 58 13.30 1.91 5.96
C ALA A 58 14.62 2.11 5.20
N SER A 59 14.71 1.64 3.95
CA SER A 59 15.89 1.85 3.11
C SER A 59 16.17 3.33 2.85
N LEU A 60 15.14 4.12 2.55
CA LEU A 60 15.28 5.56 2.32
C LEU A 60 15.78 6.27 3.59
N VAL A 61 15.13 6.01 4.72
CA VAL A 61 15.48 6.62 6.01
C VAL A 61 16.89 6.19 6.45
N TYR A 62 17.25 4.93 6.22
CA TYR A 62 18.57 4.40 6.56
C TYR A 62 19.69 5.09 5.80
N GLU A 63 19.55 5.28 4.48
CA GLU A 63 20.57 6.00 3.70
C GLU A 63 20.68 7.47 4.13
N GLN A 64 19.55 8.13 4.39
CA GLN A 64 19.56 9.50 4.93
C GLN A 64 20.24 9.60 6.30
N ALA A 65 20.01 8.61 7.18
CA ALA A 65 20.64 8.56 8.50
C ALA A 65 22.16 8.41 8.39
N LYS A 66 22.64 7.56 7.46
CA LYS A 66 24.08 7.42 7.16
C LYS A 66 24.70 8.72 6.66
N GLU A 67 24.05 9.40 5.72
CA GLU A 67 24.53 10.69 5.17
C GLU A 67 24.63 11.79 6.24
N GLN A 68 23.75 11.73 7.25
CA GLN A 68 23.69 12.72 8.33
C GLN A 68 24.48 12.32 9.59
N GLY A 69 25.12 11.15 9.60
CA GLY A 69 25.83 10.64 10.77
C GLY A 69 24.90 10.36 11.97
N VAL A 70 23.66 9.96 11.72
CA VAL A 70 22.64 9.64 12.73
C VAL A 70 22.55 8.12 12.91
N GLY A 71 22.61 7.64 14.16
CA GLY A 71 22.45 6.23 14.51
C GLY A 71 23.56 5.72 15.43
N LEU A 72 23.54 4.41 15.69
CA LEU A 72 24.58 3.71 16.45
C LEU A 72 25.03 2.49 15.64
N GLU A 73 26.33 2.37 15.42
CA GLU A 73 26.93 1.16 14.88
C GLU A 73 27.16 0.16 16.02
N PHE A 74 26.89 -1.12 15.76
CA PHE A 74 27.13 -2.21 16.69
C PHE A 74 27.56 -3.47 15.95
N ASP A 75 28.36 -4.30 16.61
CA ASP A 75 28.88 -5.55 16.06
C ASP A 75 27.95 -6.72 16.45
N PHE A 76 27.73 -7.64 15.52
CA PHE A 76 26.91 -8.84 15.72
C PHE A 76 27.71 -10.04 16.25
N THR A 77 29.01 -9.90 16.48
CA THR A 77 29.92 -11.02 16.83
C THR A 77 30.21 -11.21 18.33
N LEU A 78 29.39 -10.64 19.21
CA LEU A 78 29.46 -10.89 20.67
C LEU A 78 28.82 -12.23 21.08
#